data_AF-A0A926V8N7-F1
#
_entry.id   AF-A0A926V8N7-F1
#
_cell.length_a   1.000
_cell.length_b   1.000
_cell.length_c   1.000
_cell.angle_alpha   90.00
_cell.angle_beta   90.00
_cell.angle_gamma   90.00
#
_symmetry.space_group_name_H-M   'P 1'
#
loop_
_entity.id
_entity.type
_entity.pdbx_description
1 polymer ?
#
loop_
_entity_poly.entity_id
_entity_poly.type
_entity_poly.pdbx_seq_one_letter_code
_entity_poly.pdbx_strand_id
1 'polypeptide(L)' 'MSVGNDKQSRKGLGQYYSEPKKPTMIGLTPTAVEQLDKLAAEFHLSRSEFIERIARRMIPVGKPRRRAVSSMGKHDEA' A
#
# COMPACT_ATOMS: atom_id res chain seq x y z
N MET A 1 -7.92 -42.20 10.87
CA MET A 1 -6.78 -41.31 11.18
C MET A 1 -6.74 -40.24 10.09
N SER A 2 -7.29 -39.05 10.36
CA SER A 2 -7.26 -37.94 9.39
C SER A 2 -5.96 -37.15 9.56
N VAL A 3 -5.17 -37.09 8.49
CA VAL A 3 -3.90 -36.37 8.47
C VAL A 3 -4.21 -34.88 8.33
N GLY A 4 -4.07 -34.14 9.43
CA GLY A 4 -4.07 -32.68 9.44
C GLY A 4 -2.87 -32.18 8.64
N ASN A 5 -3.13 -31.53 7.51
CA ASN A 5 -2.09 -30.91 6.69
C ASN A 5 -1.85 -29.48 7.21
N ASP A 6 -1.21 -29.39 8.38
CA ASP A 6 -0.69 -28.14 8.92
C ASP A 6 0.45 -27.66 8.03
N LYS A 7 0.10 -26.88 6.99
CA LYS A 7 1.09 -26.15 6.20
C LYS A 7 1.85 -25.22 7.15
N GLN A 8 3.06 -25.63 7.50
CA GLN A 8 4.06 -24.87 8.22
C GLN A 8 4.27 -23.53 7.50
N SER A 9 3.51 -22.51 7.93
CA SER A 9 3.75 -21.14 7.55
C SER A 9 5.10 -20.76 8.13
N ARG A 10 6.13 -20.70 7.28
CA ARG A 10 7.49 -20.32 7.66
C ARG A 10 7.42 -19.02 8.44
N LYS A 11 7.63 -19.14 9.75
CA LYS A 11 7.79 -18.06 10.71
C LYS A 11 8.99 -17.23 10.29
N GLY A 12 8.72 -15.99 9.89
CA GLY A 12 9.75 -15.02 9.57
C GLY A 12 9.18 -13.92 8.71
N LEU A 13 8.63 -12.88 9.37
CA LEU A 13 8.21 -11.61 8.79
C LEU A 13 6.86 -11.63 8.04
N GLY A 14 5.80 -11.24 8.75
CA GLY A 14 4.60 -10.68 8.11
C GLY A 14 3.33 -11.53 8.18
N GLN A 15 2.76 -11.66 9.38
CA GLN A 15 1.31 -11.84 9.53
C GLN A 15 0.78 -10.61 10.26
N TYR A 16 0.98 -9.42 9.66
CA TYR A 16 0.39 -8.18 10.20
C TYR A 16 -1.14 -8.22 10.19
N TYR A 17 -1.71 -9.07 9.33
CA TYR A 17 -3.14 -9.27 9.19
C TYR A 17 -3.48 -10.72 9.51
N SER A 18 -4.58 -10.94 10.22
CA SER A 18 -5.12 -12.26 10.55
C SER A 18 -5.75 -12.97 9.35
N GLU A 19 -6.00 -12.24 8.27
CA GLU A 19 -6.62 -12.74 7.05
C GLU A 19 -5.62 -13.55 6.19
N PRO A 20 -5.98 -14.77 5.75
CA PRO A 20 -5.10 -15.55 4.88
C PRO A 20 -5.00 -14.91 3.49
N LYS A 21 -3.79 -14.86 2.94
CA LYS A 21 -3.56 -14.35 1.57
C LYS A 21 -4.18 -15.28 0.54
N LYS A 22 -4.91 -14.71 -0.44
CA LYS A 22 -5.38 -15.41 -1.64
C LYS A 22 -4.45 -15.13 -2.82
N PRO A 23 -3.84 -16.17 -3.44
CA PRO A 23 -3.04 -15.97 -4.65
C PRO A 23 -3.86 -15.30 -5.76
N THR A 24 -3.36 -14.18 -6.28
CA THR A 24 -4.03 -13.38 -7.32
C THR A 24 -2.99 -12.93 -8.33
N MET A 25 -3.31 -13.00 -9.63
CA MET A 25 -2.46 -12.48 -10.71
C MET A 25 -2.92 -11.10 -11.13
N ILE A 26 -1.96 -10.18 -11.32
CA ILE A 26 -2.19 -8.84 -11.87
C ILE A 26 -1.23 -8.68 -13.06
N GLY A 27 -1.79 -8.43 -14.25
CA GLY A 27 -1.01 -8.11 -15.43
C GLY A 27 -0.51 -6.67 -15.39
N LEU A 28 0.80 -6.47 -15.53
CA LEU A 28 1.45 -5.16 -15.54
C LEU A 28 2.49 -5.10 -16.66
N THR A 29 2.74 -3.92 -17.20
CA THR A 29 3.87 -3.72 -18.13
C THR A 29 5.20 -3.88 -17.40
N PRO A 30 6.30 -4.24 -18.10
CA PRO A 30 7.62 -4.37 -17.46
C PRO A 30 8.05 -3.10 -16.72
N THR A 31 7.84 -1.92 -17.32
CA THR A 31 8.13 -0.62 -16.71
C THR A 31 7.33 -0.40 -15.42
N ALA A 32 6.05 -0.79 -15.39
CA ALA A 32 5.24 -0.65 -14.19
C ALA A 32 5.74 -1.57 -13.06
N VAL A 33 6.20 -2.78 -13.38
CA VAL A 33 6.80 -3.70 -12.40
C VAL A 33 8.07 -3.10 -11.79
N GLU A 34 8.98 -2.59 -12.62
CA GLU A 34 10.22 -1.98 -12.16
C GLU A 34 9.99 -0.76 -11.27
N GLN A 35 9.04 0.10 -11.63
CA GLN A 35 8.68 1.26 -10.81
C GLN A 35 8.04 0.84 -9.49
N LEU A 36 7.21 -0.19 -9.51
CA LEU A 36 6.59 -0.73 -8.30
C LEU A 36 7.62 -1.32 -7.33
N ASP A 37 8.68 -1.95 -7.84
CA ASP A 37 9.79 -2.44 -7.01
C ASP A 37 10.57 -1.30 -6.36
N LYS A 38 10.85 -0.24 -7.10
CA LYS A 38 11.53 0.96 -6.56
C LYS A 38 10.70 1.60 -5.44
N LEU A 39 9.41 1.81 -5.69
CA LEU A 39 8.49 2.35 -4.69
C LEU A 39 8.38 1.44 -3.46
N ALA A 40 8.26 0.13 -3.64
CA ALA A 40 8.22 -0.79 -2.50
C ALA A 40 9.52 -0.73 -1.67
N ALA A 41 10.68 -0.61 -2.33
CA ALA A 41 11.97 -0.47 -1.68
C ALA A 41 12.10 0.84 -0.88
N GLU A 42 11.58 1.96 -1.38
CA GLU A 42 11.54 3.25 -0.66
C GLU A 42 10.79 3.15 0.68
N PHE A 43 9.78 2.27 0.76
CA PHE A 43 9.01 2.02 1.98
C PHE A 43 9.58 0.87 2.83
N HIS A 44 10.69 0.25 2.40
CA HIS A 44 11.27 -0.96 2.99
C HIS A 44 10.27 -2.13 3.08
N LEU A 45 9.43 -2.29 2.05
CA LEU A 45 8.42 -3.33 1.97
C LEU A 45 8.69 -4.27 0.78
N SER A 46 8.14 -5.48 0.87
CA SER A 46 8.01 -6.31 -0.32
C SER A 46 6.95 -5.72 -1.26
N ARG A 47 7.03 -6.05 -2.55
CA ARG A 47 6.05 -5.61 -3.56
C ARG A 47 4.61 -5.93 -3.16
N SER A 48 4.35 -7.13 -2.66
CA SER A 48 3.01 -7.57 -2.26
C SER A 48 2.50 -6.83 -1.01
N GLU A 49 3.36 -6.61 -0.03
CA GLU A 49 3.03 -5.84 1.17
C GLU A 49 2.74 -4.37 0.83
N PHE A 50 3.53 -3.78 -0.07
CA PHE A 50 3.31 -2.42 -0.56
C PHE A 50 1.93 -2.27 -1.23
N ILE A 51 1.57 -3.19 -2.14
CA ILE A 51 0.24 -3.22 -2.78
C ILE A 51 -0.87 -3.38 -1.73
N GLU A 52 -0.70 -4.29 -0.76
CA GLU A 52 -1.71 -4.50 0.29
C GLU A 52 -1.92 -3.24 1.14
N ARG A 53 -0.85 -2.54 1.52
CA ARG A 53 -0.95 -1.29 2.29
C ARG A 53 -1.58 -0.15 1.51
N ILE A 54 -1.35 -0.08 0.19
CA ILE A 54 -2.09 0.83 -0.69
C ILE A 54 -3.58 0.48 -0.68
N ALA A 55 -3.93 -0.79 -0.90
CA ALA A 55 -5.32 -1.23 -0.97
C ALA A 55 -6.06 -1.05 0.37
N ARG A 56 -5.37 -1.23 1.50
CA ARG A 56 -5.86 -1.00 2.87
C ARG A 56 -5.83 0.48 3.28
N ARG A 57 -5.48 1.40 2.37
CA ARG A 57 -5.39 2.86 2.59
C ARG A 57 -4.42 3.27 3.70
N MET A 58 -3.43 2.44 3.98
CA MET A 58 -2.33 2.77 4.90
C MET A 58 -1.27 3.62 4.21
N ILE A 59 -1.14 3.49 2.89
CA ILE A 59 -0.36 4.40 2.04
C ILE A 59 -1.37 5.24 1.23
N PRO A 60 -1.29 6.58 1.31
CA PRO A 60 -2.20 7.45 0.58
C PRO A 60 -1.96 7.38 -0.92
N VAL A 61 -3.03 7.37 -1.71
CA VAL A 61 -2.98 7.44 -3.18
C VAL A 61 -3.65 8.73 -3.63
N GLY A 62 -2.96 9.50 -4.49
CA GLY A 62 -3.43 10.78 -5.00
C GLY A 62 -3.06 11.98 -4.13
N LYS A 63 -3.34 13.19 -4.61
CA LYS A 63 -3.06 14.42 -3.84
C LYS A 63 -4.05 14.55 -2.68
N PRO A 64 -3.62 14.86 -1.45
CA PRO A 64 -4.52 15.48 -0.49
C PRO A 64 -4.99 16.78 -1.15
N ARG A 65 -6.29 16.88 -1.47
CA ARG A 65 -6.88 18.12 -1.93
C ARG A 65 -6.71 19.14 -0.81
N ARG A 66 -5.66 19.97 -0.88
CA ARG A 66 -5.59 21.19 -0.09
C ARG A 66 -6.77 22.03 -0.55
N ARG A 67 -7.79 22.19 0.30
CA ARG A 67 -8.73 23.31 0.14
C ARG A 67 -7.85 24.56 0.18
N ALA A 68 -7.88 25.34 -0.89
CA ALA A 68 -7.34 26.69 -0.85
C ALA A 68 -8.08 27.41 0.29
N VAL A 69 -7.40 27.58 1.42
CA VAL A 69 -7.81 28.57 2.40
C VAL A 69 -7.54 29.91 1.74
N SER A 70 -8.56 30.49 1.13
CA SER A 70 -8.52 31.88 0.70
C SER A 70 -8.47 32.72 1.97
N SER A 71 -7.25 33.08 2.39
CA SER A 71 -7.02 34.16 3.33
C SER A 71 -7.29 35.47 2.59
N MET A 72 -8.57 35.82 2.44
CA MET A 72 -8.98 37.17 2.03
C MET A 72 -8.99 38.03 3.30
N GLY A 73 -7.79 38.43 3.73
CA GLY A 73 -7.60 39.42 4.78
C GLY A 73 -7.14 40.73 4.15
N LYS A 74 -7.93 41.78 4.40
CA LYS A 74 -7.64 43.21 4.29
C LYS A 74 -7.68 43.81 2.88
N HIS A 75 -8.81 44.40 2.54
CA HIS A 75 -8.88 45.76 2.02
C HIS A 75 -10.21 46.36 2.51
N ASP A 76 -10.14 47.31 3.43
CA ASP A 76 -11.00 48.49 3.38
C ASP A 76 -10.13 49.69 3.75
N GLU A 77 -10.35 50.73 2.98
CA GLU A 77 -9.45 51.81 2.59
C GLU A 77 -9.83 53.11 3.31
N ALA A 78 -8.81 53.97 3.49
CA ALA A 78 -8.82 55.42 3.74
C ALA A 78 -9.72 56.00 4.85
#